data_AF-A0A8X6F7W0-F1
#
_entry.id   AF-A0A8X6F7W0-F1
#
_cell.length_a   1.000
_cell.length_b   1.000
_cell.length_c   1.000
_cell.angle_alpha   90.00
_cell.angle_beta   90.00
_cell.angle_gamma   90.00
#
_symmetry.space_group_name_H-M   'P 1'
#
loop_
_entity.id
_entity.type
_entity.pdbx_description
1 polymer ?
#
loop_
_entity_poly.entity_id
_entity_poly.type
_entity_poly.pdbx_seq_one_letter_code
_entity_poly.pdbx_strand_id
1 'polypeptide(L)'
;MGIWDLPASEKDAVELLQGYGIIPNERTSKNSHKMKLYFGKQIFRKCNVEECNQHLGVRTGNWFEEELGIVDKTVIDWNNYMRGICALEMEEKERKQIGDEGLIVEIDESLFVKRKNNTGRVLPQQWVFRWNLPRNERDFFGYCT
;
A
#
# COMPACT_ATOMS: atom_id res chain seq x y z
N MET A 1 -21.72 -2.86 2.71
CA MET A 1 -20.27 -3.04 2.54
C MET A 1 -19.74 -3.49 3.88
N GLY A 2 -19.29 -4.74 3.98
CA GLY A 2 -18.62 -5.22 5.18
C GLY A 2 -17.30 -4.49 5.37
N ILE A 3 -16.82 -4.39 6.61
CA ILE A 3 -15.52 -3.79 6.93
C ILE A 3 -14.33 -4.45 6.18
N TRP A 4 -14.55 -5.66 5.67
CA TRP A 4 -13.58 -6.48 4.94
C TRP A 4 -13.70 -6.41 3.41
N ASP A 5 -14.69 -5.69 2.88
CA ASP A 5 -14.83 -5.47 1.44
C ASP A 5 -13.84 -4.38 1.01
N LEU A 6 -12.55 -4.70 1.05
CA LEU A 6 -11.48 -3.77 0.71
C LEU A 6 -11.45 -3.51 -0.81
N PRO A 7 -11.14 -2.27 -1.23
CA PRO A 7 -11.03 -1.95 -2.64
C PRO A 7 -9.93 -2.76 -3.31
N ALA A 8 -10.27 -3.42 -4.41
CA ALA A 8 -9.34 -4.29 -5.16
C ALA A 8 -8.38 -3.49 -6.05
N SER A 9 -8.73 -2.24 -6.38
CA SER A 9 -7.89 -1.32 -7.15
C SER A 9 -7.75 0.04 -6.48
N GLU A 10 -6.68 0.78 -6.83
CA GLU A 10 -6.49 2.17 -6.40
C GLU A 10 -7.65 3.08 -6.81
N LYS A 11 -8.28 2.79 -7.95
CA LYS A 11 -9.43 3.55 -8.43
C LYS A 11 -10.64 3.33 -7.51
N ASP A 12 -10.92 2.08 -7.17
CA ASP A 12 -12.02 1.73 -6.24
C ASP A 12 -11.76 2.32 -4.86
N ALA A 13 -10.49 2.36 -4.42
CA ALA A 13 -10.12 2.99 -3.15
C ALA A 13 -10.39 4.49 -3.16
N VAL A 14 -10.09 5.18 -4.26
CA VAL A 14 -10.40 6.61 -4.40
C VAL A 14 -11.90 6.85 -4.45
N GLU A 15 -12.66 6.06 -5.20
CA GLU A 15 -14.13 6.17 -5.28
C GLU A 15 -14.79 5.92 -3.91
N LEU A 16 -14.29 4.93 -3.17
CA LEU A 16 -14.74 4.64 -1.81
C LEU A 16 -14.50 5.84 -0.87
N LEU A 17 -13.27 6.36 -0.86
CA LEU A 17 -12.90 7.52 -0.03
C LEU A 17 -13.62 8.80 -0.45
N GLN A 18 -13.94 8.93 -1.73
CA GLN A 18 -14.81 9.97 -2.26
C GLN A 18 -16.25 9.83 -1.76
N GLY A 19 -16.78 8.61 -1.70
CA GLY A 19 -18.09 8.31 -1.12
C GLY A 19 -18.17 8.66 0.37
N TYR A 20 -17.09 8.48 1.11
CA TYR A 20 -16.99 8.92 2.51
C TYR A 20 -16.72 10.42 2.68
N GLY A 21 -16.54 11.18 1.60
CA GLY A 21 -16.23 12.60 1.66
C GLY A 21 -14.82 12.94 2.15
N ILE A 22 -13.96 11.93 2.30
CA ILE A 22 -12.56 12.11 2.75
C ILE A 22 -11.73 12.74 1.63
N ILE A 23 -11.90 12.24 0.40
CA ILE A 23 -11.30 12.84 -0.80
C ILE A 23 -12.40 13.63 -1.52
N PRO A 24 -12.22 14.94 -1.77
CA PRO A 24 -13.22 15.71 -2.51
C PRO A 24 -13.44 15.18 -3.92
N ASN A 25 -14.67 15.19 -4.44
CA ASN A 25 -14.92 14.83 -5.84
C ASN A 25 -14.34 15.89 -6.78
N GLU A 26 -14.77 17.14 -6.60
CA GLU A 26 -14.24 18.28 -7.33
C GLU A 26 -13.23 19.04 -6.48
N ARG A 27 -12.21 19.60 -7.15
CA ARG A 27 -11.24 20.47 -6.50
C ARG A 27 -10.79 21.57 -7.43
N THR A 28 -10.63 22.76 -6.88
CA THR A 28 -10.10 23.92 -7.56
C THR A 28 -8.63 24.16 -7.24
N SER A 29 -7.92 24.68 -8.23
CA SER A 29 -6.55 25.17 -8.09
C SER A 29 -6.51 26.44 -7.25
N LYS A 30 -5.31 26.94 -6.90
CA LYS A 30 -5.19 28.26 -6.22
C LYS A 30 -5.79 29.40 -7.04
N ASN A 31 -5.89 29.22 -8.36
CA ASN A 31 -6.45 30.18 -9.31
C ASN A 31 -7.92 29.85 -9.66
N SER A 32 -8.62 29.09 -8.81
CA SER A 32 -10.03 28.71 -8.99
C SER A 32 -10.35 27.87 -10.24
N HIS A 33 -9.36 27.21 -10.84
CA HIS A 33 -9.57 26.34 -12.00
C HIS A 33 -9.91 24.92 -11.57
N LYS A 34 -10.88 24.28 -12.24
CA LYS A 34 -11.22 22.87 -11.97
C LYS A 34 -10.04 21.95 -12.31
N MET A 35 -9.62 21.15 -11.34
CA MET A 35 -8.54 20.19 -11.51
C MET A 35 -9.08 18.81 -11.90
N LYS A 36 -8.38 18.11 -12.79
CA LYS A 36 -8.69 16.72 -13.17
C LYS A 36 -7.82 15.75 -12.38
N LEU A 37 -8.39 14.61 -12.00
CA LEU A 37 -7.68 13.52 -11.34
C LEU A 37 -7.10 12.57 -12.39
N TYR A 38 -5.86 12.14 -12.18
CA TYR A 38 -5.12 11.23 -13.04
C TYR A 38 -4.66 10.02 -12.24
N PHE A 39 -4.82 8.84 -12.83
CA PHE A 39 -4.39 7.57 -12.28
C PHE A 39 -3.17 7.07 -13.06
N GLY A 40 -2.05 6.87 -12.37
CA GLY A 40 -0.80 6.39 -12.94
C GLY A 40 -0.02 5.63 -11.88
N LYS A 41 1.31 5.68 -11.91
CA LYS A 41 2.14 5.14 -10.81
C LYS A 41 1.88 5.84 -9.47
N GLN A 42 1.39 7.07 -9.54
CA GLN A 42 0.91 7.85 -8.42
C GLN A 42 -0.38 8.52 -8.86
N ILE A 43 -1.33 8.65 -7.94
CA ILE A 43 -2.57 9.36 -8.18
C ILE A 43 -2.34 10.84 -7.88
N PHE A 44 -2.71 11.71 -8.81
CA PHE A 44 -2.52 13.15 -8.66
C PHE A 44 -3.62 13.93 -9.34
N ARG A 45 -3.77 15.19 -8.93
CA ARG A 45 -4.62 16.18 -9.58
C ARG A 45 -3.77 17.16 -10.36
N LYS A 46 -4.23 17.49 -11.55
CA LYS A 46 -3.59 18.49 -12.40
C LYS A 46 -4.59 19.51 -12.92
N CYS A 47 -4.20 20.77 -12.87
CA CYS A 47 -4.85 21.85 -13.62
C CYS A 47 -4.27 21.88 -15.04
N ASN A 48 -5.12 21.80 -16.06
CA ASN A 48 -4.67 21.79 -17.47
C ASN A 48 -4.66 23.18 -18.11
N VAL A 49 -5.04 24.23 -17.37
CA VAL A 49 -4.84 25.60 -17.85
C VAL A 49 -3.34 25.87 -17.86
N GLU A 50 -2.81 26.21 -19.03
CA GLU A 50 -1.37 26.33 -19.29
C GLU A 50 -0.69 27.32 -18.33
N GLU A 51 -1.34 28.47 -18.09
CA GLU A 51 -0.87 29.51 -17.16
C GLU A 51 -0.87 29.07 -15.69
N CYS A 52 -1.61 28.00 -15.34
CA CYS A 52 -1.71 27.50 -13.99
C CYS A 52 -0.82 26.27 -13.77
N ASN A 53 -0.92 25.27 -14.66
CA ASN A 53 -0.17 24.00 -14.70
C ASN A 53 0.08 23.34 -13.32
N GLN A 54 -0.80 23.58 -12.34
CA GLN A 54 -0.62 23.12 -10.98
C GLN A 54 -0.79 21.60 -10.89
N HIS A 55 0.09 20.97 -10.12
CA HIS A 55 0.10 19.54 -9.87
C HIS A 55 0.09 19.29 -8.36
N LEU A 56 -0.90 18.54 -7.87
CA LEU A 56 -1.10 18.27 -6.45
C LEU A 56 -1.33 16.79 -6.22
N GLY A 57 -0.79 16.25 -5.13
CA GLY A 57 -1.16 14.91 -4.66
C GLY A 57 -2.62 14.88 -4.21
N VAL A 58 -3.22 13.69 -4.16
CA VAL A 58 -4.61 13.53 -3.71
C VAL A 58 -4.81 14.00 -2.26
N ARG A 59 -3.76 13.85 -1.43
CA ARG A 59 -3.77 14.20 0.00
C ARG A 59 -3.36 15.63 0.30
N THR A 60 -2.73 16.34 -0.64
CA THR A 60 -2.15 17.66 -0.39
C THR A 60 -3.23 18.74 -0.31
N GLY A 61 -3.21 19.67 0.64
CA GLY A 61 -4.09 20.83 0.82
C GLY A 61 -5.57 20.50 1.05
N ASN A 62 -5.87 19.41 1.76
CA ASN A 62 -7.23 19.08 2.18
C ASN A 62 -7.32 19.03 3.72
N TRP A 63 -8.54 18.99 4.25
CA TRP A 63 -8.84 18.70 5.66
C TRP A 63 -7.96 17.56 6.19
N PHE A 64 -7.73 16.52 5.38
CA PHE A 64 -7.05 15.30 5.80
C PHE A 64 -5.57 15.54 6.10
N GLU A 65 -4.92 16.49 5.43
CA GLU A 65 -3.57 16.93 5.76
C GLU A 65 -3.56 17.80 7.03
N GLU A 66 -4.55 18.66 7.21
CA GLU A 66 -4.63 19.61 8.33
C GLU A 66 -5.00 18.94 9.67
N GLU A 67 -6.03 18.09 9.68
CA GLU A 67 -6.54 17.41 10.88
C GLU A 67 -5.60 16.33 11.40
N LEU A 68 -4.97 15.59 10.47
CA LEU A 68 -4.04 14.55 10.87
C LEU A 68 -2.69 15.16 11.24
N GLY A 69 -2.23 16.20 10.54
CA GLY A 69 -0.88 16.77 10.75
C GLY A 69 0.23 15.71 10.68
N ILE A 70 -0.09 14.53 10.12
CA ILE A 70 0.78 13.37 10.14
C ILE A 70 1.80 13.64 9.03
N VAL A 71 2.93 14.21 9.45
CA VAL A 71 4.15 14.28 8.65
C VAL A 71 4.41 12.87 8.11
N ASP A 72 4.87 12.73 6.86
CA ASP A 72 5.13 11.43 6.23
C ASP A 72 5.90 10.46 7.15
N LYS A 73 6.80 11.00 7.98
CA LYS A 73 7.51 10.26 9.03
C LYS A 73 6.60 9.56 10.03
N THR A 74 5.57 10.23 10.54
CA THR A 74 4.65 9.68 11.53
C THR A 74 3.76 8.58 10.94
N VAL A 75 3.37 8.65 9.65
CA VAL A 75 2.70 7.53 8.96
C VAL A 75 3.63 6.32 8.89
N ILE A 76 4.89 6.56 8.53
CA ILE A 76 5.91 5.52 8.43
C ILE A 76 6.16 4.88 9.79
N ASP A 77 6.28 5.68 10.85
CA ASP A 77 6.51 5.21 12.22
C ASP A 77 5.33 4.37 12.72
N TRP A 78 4.10 4.80 12.46
CA TRP A 78 2.91 4.00 12.78
C TRP A 78 2.86 2.69 12.01
N ASN A 79 3.15 2.69 10.71
CA ASN A 79 3.22 1.45 9.93
C ASN A 79 4.31 0.51 10.43
N ASN A 80 5.47 1.05 10.84
CA ASN A 80 6.54 0.25 11.42
C ASN A 80 6.15 -0.32 12.78
N TYR A 81 5.49 0.47 13.63
CA TYR A 81 4.96 0.03 14.91
C TYR A 81 3.94 -1.11 14.73
N MET A 82 2.95 -0.93 13.86
CA MET A 82 1.94 -1.95 13.57
C MET A 82 2.55 -3.23 13.00
N ARG A 83 3.57 -3.13 12.13
CA ARG A 83 4.33 -4.29 11.65
C ARG A 83 5.06 -5.01 12.78
N GLY A 84 5.65 -4.26 13.72
CA GLY A 84 6.29 -4.81 14.91
C GLY A 84 5.29 -5.59 15.79
N ILE A 85 4.10 -5.06 16.01
CA ILE A 85 3.03 -5.75 16.74
C ILE A 85 2.60 -7.02 16.01
N CYS A 86 2.39 -6.98 14.69
CA CYS A 86 2.08 -8.19 13.91
C CYS A 86 3.20 -9.23 13.99
N ALA A 87 4.47 -8.81 13.99
CA ALA A 87 5.61 -9.73 14.13
C ALA A 87 5.65 -10.38 15.52
N LEU A 88 5.41 -9.61 16.58
CA LEU A 88 5.31 -10.13 17.95
C LEU A 88 4.15 -11.13 18.09
N GLU A 89 2.97 -10.81 17.54
CA GLU A 89 1.83 -11.73 17.56
C GLU A 89 2.12 -13.02 16.76
N MET A 90 2.88 -12.92 15.66
CA MET A 90 3.35 -14.10 14.92
C MET A 90 4.38 -14.93 15.69
N GLU A 91 5.22 -14.30 16.51
CA GLU A 91 6.21 -14.98 17.37
C GLU A 91 5.57 -15.65 18.58
N GLU A 92 4.54 -15.05 19.18
CA GLU A 92 3.78 -15.62 20.29
C GLU A 92 2.88 -16.79 19.88
N LYS A 93 2.46 -16.84 18.61
CA LYS A 93 1.69 -17.97 18.09
C LYS A 93 2.57 -19.21 18.00
N GLU A 94 2.03 -20.35 18.42
CA GLU A 94 2.68 -21.64 18.24
C GLU A 94 3.04 -21.84 16.77
N ARG A 95 4.33 -22.11 16.52
CA ARG A 95 4.84 -22.44 15.19
C ARG A 95 4.22 -23.76 14.76
N LYS A 96 3.10 -23.68 14.03
CA LYS A 96 2.48 -24.85 13.43
C LYS A 96 3.35 -25.36 12.30
N GLN A 97 3.56 -26.67 12.26
CA GLN A 97 4.16 -27.31 11.12
C GLN A 97 3.31 -27.04 9.88
N ILE A 98 3.98 -26.66 8.79
CA ILE A 98 3.33 -26.40 7.50
C ILE A 98 3.48 -27.68 6.68
N GLY A 99 2.35 -28.32 6.39
CA GLY A 99 2.30 -29.64 5.76
C GLY A 99 2.19 -30.79 6.78
N ASP A 100 1.54 -31.87 6.36
CA ASP A 100 1.34 -33.10 7.12
C ASP A 100 1.65 -34.31 6.20
N GLU A 101 1.71 -35.53 6.74
CA GLU A 101 1.99 -36.73 5.94
C GLU A 101 0.99 -36.89 4.78
N GLY A 102 1.53 -37.11 3.56
CA GLY A 102 0.73 -37.23 2.34
C GLY A 102 0.31 -35.91 1.70
N LEU A 103 0.72 -34.76 2.25
CA LEU A 103 0.44 -33.44 1.68
C LEU A 103 1.63 -32.88 0.90
N ILE A 104 1.43 -32.59 -0.38
CA ILE A 104 2.44 -31.92 -1.22
C ILE A 104 2.31 -30.41 -1.00
N VAL A 105 3.34 -29.79 -0.43
CA VAL A 105 3.43 -28.33 -0.29
C VAL A 105 4.26 -27.81 -1.47
N GLU A 106 3.70 -26.88 -2.24
CA GLU A 106 4.46 -26.13 -3.23
C GLU A 106 5.06 -24.90 -2.57
N ILE A 107 6.37 -24.71 -2.71
CA ILE A 107 7.09 -23.54 -2.19
C ILE A 107 7.51 -22.67 -3.37
N ASP A 108 6.90 -21.50 -3.46
CA ASP A 108 7.25 -20.45 -4.41
C ASP A 108 8.26 -19.48 -3.77
N GLU A 109 9.40 -19.33 -4.42
CA GLU A 109 10.46 -18.41 -3.98
C GLU A 109 10.39 -17.10 -4.76
N SER A 110 10.34 -15.97 -4.06
CA SER A 110 10.38 -14.63 -4.65
C SER A 110 11.48 -13.80 -4.02
N LEU A 111 12.48 -13.43 -4.83
CA LEU A 111 13.58 -12.58 -4.40
C LEU A 111 13.26 -11.10 -4.69
N PHE A 112 13.06 -10.32 -3.63
CA PHE A 112 12.92 -8.87 -3.76
C PHE A 112 14.29 -8.21 -3.82
N VAL A 113 14.77 -7.99 -5.04
CA VAL A 113 15.94 -7.16 -5.33
C VAL A 113 15.50 -5.91 -6.09
N LYS A 114 15.54 -4.74 -5.45
CA LYS A 114 15.45 -3.47 -6.18
C LYS A 114 16.80 -3.14 -6.80
N ARG A 115 17.06 -3.65 -8.01
CA ARG A 115 18.01 -3.00 -8.93
C ARG A 115 17.22 -2.22 -9.96
N LYS A 116 17.48 -0.91 -10.06
CA LYS A 116 16.96 -0.11 -11.18
C LYS A 116 18.05 0.46 -12.07
N ASN A 117 19.32 0.55 -11.62
CA ASN A 117 20.49 0.91 -12.43
C ASN A 117 21.76 0.29 -11.81
N ASN A 118 22.71 -0.15 -12.63
CA ASN A 118 23.97 -0.83 -12.23
C ASN A 118 25.00 0.13 -11.60
N THR A 119 24.68 0.79 -10.48
CA THR A 119 25.64 1.70 -9.83
C THR A 119 25.68 1.54 -8.30
N GLY A 120 26.82 1.03 -7.81
CA GLY A 120 27.47 1.40 -6.54
C GLY A 120 26.88 0.96 -5.20
N ARG A 121 25.62 0.55 -5.09
CA ARG A 121 25.02 0.16 -3.80
C ARG A 121 24.49 -1.27 -3.81
N VAL A 122 25.11 -2.14 -3.01
CA VAL A 122 24.58 -3.47 -2.70
C VAL A 122 23.50 -3.29 -1.64
N LEU A 123 22.25 -3.60 -1.98
CA LEU A 123 21.13 -3.65 -1.03
C LEU A 123 20.99 -5.08 -0.50
N PRO A 124 20.53 -5.26 0.74
CA PRO A 124 20.26 -6.59 1.27
C PRO A 124 19.23 -7.32 0.41
N GLN A 125 19.52 -8.58 0.11
CA GLN A 125 18.61 -9.48 -0.58
C GLN A 125 17.56 -9.95 0.41
N GLN A 126 16.29 -9.71 0.12
CA GLN A 126 15.20 -10.20 0.95
C GLN A 126 14.43 -11.29 0.22
N TRP A 127 14.41 -12.48 0.81
CA TRP A 127 13.70 -13.63 0.29
C TRP A 127 12.29 -13.67 0.89
N VAL A 128 11.31 -13.84 0.01
CA VAL A 128 9.92 -14.08 0.41
C VAL A 128 9.55 -15.45 -0.12
N PHE A 129 9.10 -16.32 0.79
CA PHE A 129 8.63 -17.64 0.45
C PHE A 129 7.12 -17.65 0.61
N ARG A 130 6.44 -18.09 -0.44
CA ARG A 130 5.01 -18.36 -0.43
C ARG A 130 4.84 -19.86 -0.51
N TRP A 131 3.91 -20.41 0.26
CA TRP A 131 3.57 -21.81 0.16
C TRP A 131 2.10 -21.95 -0.20
N ASN A 132 1.83 -22.79 -1.20
CA ASN A 132 0.48 -23.11 -1.62
C ASN A 132 0.12 -24.52 -1.11
N LEU A 133 -0.98 -24.61 -0.36
CA LEU A 133 -1.53 -25.89 0.10
C LEU A 133 -2.58 -26.38 -0.91
N PRO A 134 -2.66 -27.70 -1.21
CA PRO A 134 -3.54 -28.24 -2.25
C PRO A 134 -5.05 -28.15 -1.95
N ARG A 135 -5.46 -27.42 -0.92
CA ARG A 135 -6.87 -27.30 -0.53
C ARG A 135 -7.15 -26.01 0.25
N ASN A 136 -7.68 -24.97 -0.43
CA ASN A 136 -8.39 -23.76 0.05
C ASN A 136 -8.11 -23.15 1.45
N GLU A 137 -7.02 -23.51 2.09
CA GLU A 137 -6.58 -23.01 3.38
C GLU A 137 -5.51 -21.96 3.11
N ARG A 138 -6.03 -20.73 2.98
CA ARG A 138 -5.37 -19.42 2.98
C ARG A 138 -3.84 -19.47 2.90
N ASP A 139 -3.34 -19.03 1.74
CA ASP A 139 -1.98 -18.59 1.47
C ASP A 139 -1.37 -17.91 2.69
N PHE A 140 -0.43 -18.58 3.34
CA PHE A 140 0.36 -17.97 4.41
C PHE A 140 1.67 -17.47 3.78
N PHE A 141 2.03 -16.24 4.09
CA PHE A 141 3.26 -15.61 3.61
C PHE A 141 4.28 -15.63 4.74
N GLY A 142 5.41 -16.29 4.52
CA GLY A 142 6.56 -16.24 5.42
C GLY A 142 7.59 -15.23 4.95
N TYR A 143 8.06 -14.39 5.87
CA TYR A 143 9.22 -13.55 5.65
C TYR A 143 10.44 -14.23 6.27
N CYS A 144 11.53 -14.36 5.51
CA CYS A 144 12.84 -14.66 6.07
C CYS A 144 13.66 -13.35 6.05
N THR A 145 14.00 -12.83 7.23
CA THR A 145 14.95 -11.71 7.39
C THR A 145 16.37 -12.17 7.18
#